data_AF-A0A6N3DLV4-F1
#
_entry.id   AF-A0A6N3DLV4-F1
#
_cell.length_a   1.000
_cell.length_b   1.000
_cell.length_c   1.000
_cell.angle_alpha   90.00
_cell.angle_beta   90.00
_cell.angle_gamma   90.00
#
_symmetry.space_group_name_H-M   'P 1'
#
loop_
_entity.id
_entity.type
_entity.pdbx_description
1 polymer ?
#
loop_
_entity_poly.entity_id
_entity_poly.type
_entity_poly.pdbx_seq_one_letter_code
_entity_poly.pdbx_strand_id
1 'polypeptide(L)'
;MLMTQSISEINVLLLRQLSSFFVLSEDDKKAVEQSVPCALDKCERSFSKTRNKYYSEAGVTKFDPLHGRQWSRFLYELARCIFLGGGVRL
;
A
#
# COMPACT_ATOMS: atom_id res chain seq x y z
N MET A 1 6.47 3.55 -10.65
CA MET A 1 7.26 2.85 -9.60
C MET A 1 7.63 1.44 -10.06
N LEU A 2 8.86 0.99 -9.80
CA LEU A 2 9.25 -0.40 -10.04
C LEU A 2 8.82 -1.26 -8.85
N MET A 3 8.08 -2.33 -9.11
CA MET A 3 7.50 -3.19 -8.07
C MET A 3 8.04 -4.61 -8.19
N THR A 4 8.39 -5.23 -7.07
CA THR A 4 8.86 -6.63 -7.03
C THR A 4 7.72 -7.64 -7.09
N GLN A 5 6.49 -7.22 -6.78
CA GLN A 5 5.27 -8.01 -6.89
C GLN A 5 4.21 -7.23 -7.66
N SER A 6 3.37 -7.96 -8.38
CA SER A 6 2.17 -7.43 -9.03
C SER A 6 1.13 -6.97 -8.00
N ILE A 7 0.18 -6.15 -8.45
CA ILE A 7 -0.91 -5.68 -7.58
C ILE A 7 -1.75 -6.86 -7.05
N SER A 8 -2.00 -7.89 -7.86
CA SER A 8 -2.73 -9.08 -7.43
C SER A 8 -1.99 -9.83 -6.31
N GLU A 9 -0.68 -9.99 -6.42
CA GLU A 9 0.14 -10.60 -5.36
C GLU A 9 0.15 -9.75 -4.08
N ILE A 10 0.23 -8.42 -4.22
CA ILE A 10 0.12 -7.50 -3.08
C ILE A 10 -1.24 -7.63 -2.40
N ASN A 11 -2.34 -7.70 -3.16
CA ASN A 11 -3.67 -7.91 -2.61
C ASN A 11 -3.77 -9.22 -1.84
N VAL A 12 -3.20 -10.31 -2.37
CA VAL A 12 -3.16 -11.61 -1.67
C VAL A 12 -2.39 -11.51 -0.35
N LEU A 13 -1.21 -10.90 -0.34
CA LEU A 13 -0.41 -10.70 0.88
C LEU A 13 -1.15 -9.85 1.90
N LEU A 14 -1.73 -8.73 1.46
CA LEU A 14 -2.47 -7.79 2.27
C LEU A 14 -3.70 -8.43 2.92
N LEU A 15 -4.55 -9.07 2.11
CA LEU A 15 -5.77 -9.71 2.60
C LEU A 15 -5.46 -10.87 3.55
N ARG A 16 -4.41 -11.66 3.27
CA ARG A 16 -3.95 -12.71 4.18
C ARG A 16 -3.51 -12.14 5.52
N GLN A 17 -2.73 -11.06 5.52
CA GLN A 17 -2.30 -10.41 6.76
C GLN A 17 -3.49 -9.84 7.54
N LEU A 18 -4.36 -9.07 6.88
CA LEU A 18 -5.53 -8.46 7.54
C LEU A 18 -6.48 -9.51 8.11
N SER A 19 -6.72 -10.60 7.36
CA SER A 19 -7.57 -11.71 7.81
C SER A 19 -7.02 -12.48 9.01
N SER A 20 -5.71 -12.38 9.29
CA SER A 20 -5.13 -12.96 10.51
C SER A 20 -5.40 -12.15 11.78
N PHE A 21 -5.79 -10.87 11.63
CA PHE A 21 -6.08 -9.95 12.74
C PHE A 21 -7.56 -9.60 12.86
N PHE A 22 -8.31 -9.66 11.75
CA PHE A 22 -9.69 -9.19 11.66
C PHE A 22 -10.56 -10.18 10.88
N VAL A 23 -11.86 -10.24 11.23
CA VAL A 23 -12.87 -10.87 10.39
C VAL A 23 -13.27 -9.85 9.32
N LEU A 24 -12.96 -10.12 8.06
CA LEU A 24 -13.24 -9.23 6.94
C LEU A 24 -14.48 -9.69 6.18
N SER A 25 -15.46 -8.80 6.02
CA SER A 25 -16.56 -8.98 5.07
C SER A 25 -16.06 -8.85 3.62
N GLU A 26 -16.86 -9.28 2.65
CA GLU A 26 -16.53 -9.07 1.23
C GLU A 26 -16.45 -7.58 0.86
N ASP A 27 -17.26 -6.73 1.51
CA ASP A 27 -17.19 -5.27 1.32
C ASP A 27 -15.88 -4.69 1.87
N ASP A 28 -15.40 -5.18 3.01
CA ASP A 28 -14.09 -4.76 3.56
C ASP A 28 -12.94 -5.13 2.61
N LYS A 29 -12.94 -6.37 2.11
CA LYS A 29 -11.93 -6.84 1.15
C LYS A 29 -11.93 -5.97 -0.10
N LYS A 30 -13.11 -5.68 -0.64
CA LYS A 30 -13.27 -4.83 -1.82
C LYS A 30 -12.79 -3.40 -1.57
N ALA A 31 -13.15 -2.80 -0.43
CA ALA A 31 -12.72 -1.45 -0.07
C ALA A 31 -11.19 -1.35 0.08
N VAL A 32 -10.57 -2.38 0.66
CA VAL A 32 -9.11 -2.50 0.76
C VAL A 32 -8.47 -2.58 -0.62
N GLU A 33 -8.90 -3.51 -1.47
CA GLU A 33 -8.35 -3.71 -2.82
C GLU A 33 -8.49 -2.45 -3.70
N GLN A 34 -9.65 -1.78 -3.64
CA GLN A 34 -9.89 -0.54 -4.38
C GLN A 34 -8.99 0.61 -3.92
N SER A 35 -8.51 0.57 -2.67
CA SER A 35 -7.64 1.61 -2.10
C SER A 35 -6.14 1.39 -2.35
N VAL A 36 -5.73 0.20 -2.80
CA VAL A 36 -4.33 -0.14 -3.06
C VAL A 36 -3.66 0.79 -4.08
N PRO A 37 -4.27 1.13 -5.24
CA PRO A 37 -3.67 2.06 -6.19
C PRO A 37 -3.40 3.46 -5.60
N CYS A 38 -4.33 3.97 -4.78
CA CYS A 38 -4.15 5.24 -4.07
C CYS A 38 -2.94 5.17 -3.12
N ALA A 39 -2.83 4.10 -2.34
CA ALA A 39 -1.73 3.91 -1.40
C ALA A 39 -0.36 3.84 -2.11
N LEU A 40 -0.29 3.09 -3.23
CA LEU A 40 0.92 2.97 -4.03
C LEU A 40 1.36 4.31 -4.65
N ASP A 41 0.42 5.15 -5.13
CA ASP A 41 0.71 6.51 -5.61
C ASP A 41 1.32 7.39 -4.49
N LYS A 42 0.78 7.33 -3.27
CA LYS A 42 1.34 8.07 -2.12
C LYS A 42 2.70 7.55 -1.68
N CYS A 43 2.91 6.24 -1.75
CA CYS A 43 4.23 5.64 -1.55
C CYS A 43 5.21 6.13 -2.61
N GLU A 44 4.87 6.08 -3.89
CA GLU A 44 5.74 6.53 -4.98
C GLU A 44 6.16 8.00 -4.81
N ARG A 45 5.21 8.87 -4.50
CA ARG A 45 5.48 10.29 -4.23
C ARG A 45 6.44 10.51 -3.06
N SER A 46 6.34 9.69 -2.01
CA SER A 46 7.17 9.82 -0.82
C SER A 46 8.56 9.19 -1.01
N PHE A 47 8.59 8.02 -1.64
CA PHE A 47 9.81 7.24 -1.85
C PHE A 47 10.72 7.88 -2.89
N SER A 48 10.16 8.49 -3.94
CA SER A 48 10.92 9.28 -4.92
C SER A 48 11.74 10.41 -4.29
N LYS A 49 11.32 10.93 -3.12
CA LYS A 49 12.01 12.00 -2.38
C LYS A 49 12.95 11.48 -1.30
N THR A 50 13.03 10.16 -1.11
CA THR A 50 13.83 9.55 -0.04
C THR A 50 15.20 9.16 -0.60
N ARG A 51 16.27 9.77 -0.08
CA ARG A 51 17.67 9.49 -0.47
C ARG A 51 18.18 8.20 0.17
N ASN A 52 17.56 7.08 -0.19
CA ASN A 52 17.96 5.75 0.26
C ASN A 52 17.69 4.75 -0.87
N LYS A 53 18.71 3.95 -1.22
CA LYS A 53 18.69 3.01 -2.36
C LYS A 53 17.54 1.99 -2.35
N TYR A 54 16.99 1.70 -1.17
CA TYR A 54 15.84 0.79 -1.04
C TYR A 54 14.54 1.43 -1.55
N TYR A 55 14.43 2.76 -1.50
CA TYR A 55 13.22 3.51 -1.86
C TYR A 55 13.34 4.18 -3.22
N SER A 56 14.52 4.74 -3.53
CA SER A 56 14.81 5.38 -4.79
C SER A 56 16.30 5.27 -5.11
N GLU A 57 16.62 4.86 -6.34
CA GLU A 57 17.99 4.75 -6.83
C GLU A 57 18.05 5.16 -8.30
N ALA A 58 19.00 6.02 -8.65
CA ALA A 58 19.15 6.56 -10.01
C ALA A 58 17.85 7.14 -10.62
N GLY A 59 17.01 7.78 -9.80
CA GLY A 59 15.73 8.36 -10.23
C GLY A 59 14.58 7.36 -10.37
N VAL A 60 14.82 6.07 -10.11
CA VAL A 60 13.79 5.03 -10.15
C VAL A 60 13.30 4.74 -8.74
N THR A 61 12.00 4.97 -8.51
CA THR A 61 11.33 4.65 -7.25
C THR A 61 10.99 3.17 -7.20
N LYS A 62 11.25 2.51 -6.07
CA LYS A 62 11.04 1.07 -5.86
C LYS A 62 10.01 0.81 -4.77
N PHE A 63 9.24 -0.27 -4.94
CA PHE A 63 8.38 -0.82 -3.90
C PHE A 63 8.58 -2.33 -3.77
N ASP A 64 8.89 -2.75 -2.56
CA ASP A 64 9.00 -4.16 -2.16
C ASP A 64 8.12 -4.42 -0.93
N PRO A 65 6.97 -5.13 -1.07
CA PRO A 65 6.11 -5.52 0.04
C PRO A 65 6.78 -6.47 1.06
N LEU A 66 7.91 -7.10 0.72
CA LEU A 66 8.69 -7.91 1.65
C LEU A 66 9.69 -7.05 2.46
N HIS A 67 9.92 -5.80 2.06
CA HIS A 67 10.72 -4.86 2.84
C HIS A 67 9.85 -4.20 3.92
N GLY A 68 9.98 -4.66 5.17
CA GLY A 68 9.11 -4.27 6.29
C GLY A 68 8.85 -2.76 6.44
N ARG A 69 9.86 -1.89 6.30
CA ARG A 69 9.63 -0.43 6.42
C ARG A 69 8.83 0.17 5.25
N GLN A 70 8.93 -0.42 4.06
CA GLN A 70 8.13 0.02 2.92
C GLN A 70 6.71 -0.48 3.07
N TRP A 71 6.55 -1.73 3.49
CA TRP A 71 5.27 -2.32 3.81
C TRP A 71 4.52 -1.54 4.89
N SER A 72 5.17 -1.21 6.01
CA SER A 72 4.56 -0.39 7.06
C SER A 72 4.10 0.98 6.55
N ARG A 73 4.88 1.63 5.67
CA ARG A 73 4.47 2.91 5.07
C ARG A 73 3.28 2.73 4.13
N PHE A 74 3.26 1.66 3.34
CA PHE A 74 2.13 1.30 2.49
C PHE A 74 0.86 1.05 3.31
N LEU A 75 0.93 0.29 4.41
CA LEU A 75 -0.22 0.05 5.28
C LEU A 75 -0.77 1.36 5.88
N TYR A 76 0.11 2.30 6.24
CA TYR A 76 -0.30 3.63 6.68
C TYR A 76 -1.04 4.41 5.58
N GLU A 77 -0.47 4.48 4.37
CA GLU A 77 -1.12 5.19 3.26
C GLU A 77 -2.42 4.52 2.83
N LEU A 78 -2.51 3.19 2.90
CA LEU A 78 -3.72 2.42 2.64
C LEU A 78 -4.82 2.79 3.63
N ALA A 79 -4.54 2.72 4.94
CA ALA A 79 -5.50 3.11 5.97
C ALA A 79 -5.97 4.56 5.78
N ARG A 80 -5.05 5.46 5.43
CA ARG A 80 -5.35 6.87 5.13
C ARG A 80 -6.21 7.02 3.88
N CYS A 81 -5.92 6.30 2.80
CA CYS A 81 -6.71 6.31 1.57
C CYS A 81 -8.13 5.77 1.82
N ILE A 82 -8.29 4.70 2.60
CA ILE A 82 -9.61 4.17 2.99
C ILE A 82 -10.38 5.22 3.80
N PHE A 83 -9.76 5.80 4.83
CA PHE A 83 -10.39 6.79 5.70
C PHE A 83 -10.86 8.03 4.92
N LEU A 84 -10.04 8.53 3.99
CA LEU A 84 -10.37 9.71 3.19
C LEU A 84 -11.27 9.40 1.98
N GLY A 85 -11.18 8.19 1.43
CA GLY A 85 -11.99 7.72 0.30
C GLY A 85 -13.40 7.32 0.71
N GLY A 86 -13.60 6.87 1.96
CA GLY A 86 -14.90 6.62 2.59
C GLY A 86 -15.42 7.80 3.43
N GLY A 87 -14.70 8.92 3.48
CA GLY A 87 -15.09 10.12 4.21
C GLY A 87 -16.14 10.94 3.48
N VAL A 88 -17.41 10.57 3.61
CA VAL A 88 -18.46 11.60 3.70
C VAL A 88 -17.99 12.58 4.78
N ARG A 89 -17.87 13.85 4.40
CA ARG A 89 -17.56 14.97 5.29
C ARG A 89 -18.37 14.82 6.58
N LEU A 90 -17.67 14.67 7.72
CA LEU A 90 -18.26 15.07 9.00
C LEU A 90 -18.37 16.60 9.03
#